data_AF-A0A351XF41-F1
#
_entry.id   AF-A0A351XF41-F1
#
_cell.length_a   1.000
_cell.length_b   1.000
_cell.length_c   1.000
_cell.angle_alpha   90.00
_cell.angle_beta   90.00
_cell.angle_gamma   90.00
#
_symmetry.space_group_name_H-M   'P 1'
#
loop_
_entity.id
_entity.type
_entity.pdbx_description
1 polymer ?
#
loop_
_entity_poly.entity_id
_entity_poly.type
_entity_poly.pdbx_seq_one_letter_code
_entity_poly.pdbx_strand_id
1 'polypeptide(L)'
;AMVYVRGSHRSGTVYRPNWFVTPDPLPDTEGEAVPAIHPEDDRLTHIPAQPGDVIVHHAATLHGAGPNRSTTMRRRAVSVRYCGDGVRYEIRPGAPTKPHHADVRSGDPVVDHPGCPLVWSRPLGSDR
;
A
#
# COMPACT_ATOMS: atom_id res chain seq x y z
N ALA A 1 4.16 16.00 -2.24
CA ALA A 1 5.05 15.03 -1.60
C ALA A 1 4.21 13.96 -0.91
N MET A 2 4.75 12.75 -0.80
CA MET A 2 4.24 11.76 0.14
C MET A 2 4.76 12.09 1.53
N VAL A 3 4.03 11.68 2.56
CA VAL A 3 4.42 11.80 3.97
C VAL A 3 4.32 10.42 4.61
N TYR A 4 5.32 10.05 5.42
CA TYR A 4 5.40 8.74 6.06
C TYR A 4 5.68 8.88 7.55
N VAL A 5 5.13 7.96 8.35
CA VAL A 5 5.51 7.80 9.77
C VAL A 5 6.65 6.79 9.83
N ARG A 6 7.86 7.27 10.12
CA ARG A 6 9.06 6.44 10.18
C ARG A 6 8.88 5.31 11.21
N GLY A 7 9.17 4.08 10.78
CA GLY A 7 9.14 2.90 11.64
C GLY A 7 7.75 2.33 11.94
N SER A 8 6.65 2.96 11.47
CA SER A 8 5.29 2.50 11.83
C SER A 8 4.98 1.07 11.37
N HIS A 9 5.60 0.60 10.29
CA HIS A 9 5.44 -0.76 9.77
C HIS A 9 5.94 -1.86 10.72
N ARG A 10 6.67 -1.49 11.78
CA ARG A 10 7.26 -2.42 12.74
C ARG A 10 6.33 -2.77 13.90
N SER A 11 5.20 -2.09 14.08
CA SER A 11 4.32 -2.34 15.23
C SER A 11 3.60 -3.69 15.16
N GLY A 12 3.46 -4.27 13.96
CA GLY A 12 2.63 -5.47 13.73
C GLY A 12 1.13 -5.18 13.73
N THR A 13 0.72 -3.95 14.06
CA THR A 13 -0.67 -3.50 14.07
C THR A 13 -1.24 -3.51 12.66
N VAL A 14 -2.39 -4.15 12.50
CA VAL A 14 -3.20 -4.06 11.28
C VAL A 14 -4.14 -2.88 11.42
N TYR A 15 -3.82 -1.78 10.74
CA TYR A 15 -4.72 -0.64 10.63
C TYR A 15 -5.70 -0.82 9.48
N ARG A 16 -6.95 -0.38 9.67
CA ARG A 16 -7.95 -0.35 8.60
C ARG A 16 -7.65 0.78 7.60
N PRO A 17 -7.92 0.56 6.30
CA PRO A 17 -7.69 1.57 5.27
C PRO A 17 -8.75 2.68 5.33
N ASN A 18 -8.33 3.91 5.03
CA ASN A 18 -9.23 5.06 4.92
C ASN A 18 -9.61 5.34 3.47
N TRP A 19 -10.67 6.14 3.28
CA TRP A 19 -10.95 6.75 1.99
C TRP A 19 -9.79 7.64 1.53
N PHE A 20 -9.63 7.79 0.21
CA PHE A 20 -8.55 8.63 -0.34
C PHE A 20 -8.75 10.13 -0.09
N VAL A 21 -9.97 10.56 0.22
CA VAL A 21 -10.36 11.98 0.31
C VAL A 21 -10.75 12.40 1.73
N THR A 22 -11.02 11.47 2.64
CA THR A 22 -11.33 11.73 4.05
C THR A 22 -10.52 10.80 4.96
N PRO A 23 -10.32 11.16 6.24
CA PRO A 23 -9.68 10.26 7.21
C PRO A 23 -10.61 9.13 7.69
N ASP A 24 -11.83 9.02 7.14
CA ASP A 24 -12.79 8.02 7.56
C ASP A 24 -12.39 6.63 7.05
N PRO A 25 -12.59 5.58 7.86
CA PRO A 25 -12.33 4.22 7.43
C PRO A 25 -13.27 3.78 6.31
N LEU A 26 -12.79 2.90 5.44
CA LEU A 26 -13.65 2.17 4.49
C LEU A 26 -14.67 1.32 5.28
N PRO A 27 -15.95 1.31 4.87
CA PRO A 27 -16.98 0.54 5.55
C PRO A 27 -16.64 -0.95 5.55
N ASP A 28 -17.07 -1.64 6.60
CA ASP A 28 -16.92 -3.10 6.77
C ASP A 28 -15.46 -3.60 6.76
N THR A 29 -14.47 -2.71 6.88
CA THR A 29 -13.06 -3.10 7.00
C THR A 29 -12.65 -3.35 8.45
N GLU A 30 -11.81 -4.37 8.64
CA GLU A 30 -11.28 -4.77 9.94
C GLU A 30 -9.90 -4.15 10.22
N GLY A 31 -9.58 -4.02 11.51
CA GLY A 31 -8.32 -3.47 12.01
C GLY A 31 -8.50 -2.23 12.89
N GLU A 32 -7.40 -1.77 13.47
CA GLU A 32 -7.38 -0.57 14.30
C GLU A 32 -7.57 0.69 13.45
N ALA A 33 -8.20 1.73 14.00
CA ALA A 33 -8.17 3.05 13.39
C ALA A 33 -6.73 3.56 13.36
N VAL A 34 -6.35 4.24 12.26
CA VAL A 34 -5.10 4.98 12.22
C VAL A 34 -5.13 6.03 13.34
N PRO A 35 -4.12 6.07 14.24
CA PRO A 35 -4.09 7.05 15.31
C PRO A 35 -3.98 8.47 14.74
N ALA A 36 -4.42 9.47 15.51
CA ALA A 36 -4.16 10.85 15.17
C ALA A 36 -2.64 11.09 15.13
N ILE A 37 -2.12 11.49 13.97
CA ILE A 37 -0.71 11.84 13.80
C ILE A 37 -0.59 13.35 13.77
N HIS A 38 0.13 13.88 14.75
CA HIS A 38 0.34 15.31 14.90
C HIS A 38 1.44 15.81 13.96
N PRO A 39 1.32 17.04 13.37
CA PRO A 39 2.35 17.61 12.49
C PRO A 39 3.74 17.72 13.13
N GLU A 40 3.80 17.84 14.45
CA GLU A 40 5.02 17.90 15.27
C GLU A 40 5.64 16.53 15.60
N ASP A 41 5.03 15.42 15.17
CA ASP A 41 5.60 14.07 15.36
C ASP A 41 6.94 13.96 14.61
N ASP A 42 8.02 13.71 15.35
CA ASP A 42 9.40 13.65 14.86
C ASP A 42 9.67 12.49 13.88
N ARG A 43 8.77 11.51 13.84
CA ARG A 43 8.81 10.40 12.88
C ARG A 43 8.22 10.80 11.54
N LEU A 44 7.46 11.88 11.43
CA LEU A 44 6.92 12.34 10.16
C LEU A 44 8.03 12.76 9.22
N THR A 45 8.05 12.16 8.04
CA THR A 45 9.03 12.44 6.99
C THR A 45 8.34 12.77 5.68
N HIS A 46 8.61 13.95 5.14
CA HIS A 46 8.13 14.39 3.84
C HIS A 46 9.12 13.96 2.75
N ILE A 47 8.62 13.23 1.76
CA ILE A 47 9.42 12.74 0.63
C ILE A 47 8.96 13.47 -0.64
N PRO A 48 9.64 14.57 -1.03
CA PRO A 48 9.44 15.16 -2.34
C PRO A 48 9.94 14.21 -3.43
N ALA A 49 9.32 14.28 -4.60
CA ALA A 49 9.68 13.48 -5.76
C ALA A 49 9.55 14.35 -7.01
N GLN A 50 10.49 14.19 -7.93
CA GLN A 50 10.48 14.74 -9.28
C GLN A 50 9.92 13.70 -10.26
N PRO A 51 9.46 14.12 -11.46
CA PRO A 51 9.09 13.17 -12.51
C PRO A 51 10.24 12.21 -12.81
N GLY A 52 10.00 10.90 -12.65
CA GLY A 52 11.01 9.85 -12.82
C GLY A 52 11.44 9.20 -11.50
N ASP A 53 11.25 9.87 -10.36
CA ASP A 53 11.58 9.30 -9.05
C ASP A 53 10.61 8.19 -8.66
N VAL A 54 11.14 7.18 -7.97
CA VAL A 54 10.38 6.06 -7.42
C VAL A 54 10.49 6.09 -5.90
N ILE A 55 9.34 6.08 -5.21
CA ILE A 55 9.27 5.92 -3.76
C ILE A 55 8.78 4.51 -3.44
N VAL A 56 9.61 3.74 -2.75
CA VAL A 56 9.28 2.40 -2.27
C VAL A 56 8.98 2.45 -0.77
N HIS A 57 7.85 1.86 -0.35
CA HIS A 57 7.47 1.76 1.06
C HIS A 57 6.85 0.40 1.37
N HIS A 58 7.01 -0.05 2.61
CA HIS A 58 6.40 -1.29 3.10
C HIS A 58 4.89 -1.15 3.23
N ALA A 59 4.12 -2.22 2.96
CA ALA A 59 2.65 -2.19 2.93
C ALA A 59 2.00 -1.74 4.27
N ALA A 60 2.65 -2.04 5.40
CA ALA A 60 2.21 -1.61 6.74
C ALA A 60 2.70 -0.21 7.15
N THR A 61 3.39 0.53 6.28
CA THR A 61 3.85 1.89 6.63
C THR A 61 2.68 2.85 6.55
N LEU A 62 2.40 3.56 7.65
CA LEU A 62 1.42 4.64 7.69
C LEU A 62 1.95 5.78 6.82
N HIS A 63 1.11 6.20 5.89
CA HIS A 63 1.48 7.22 4.91
C HIS A 63 0.27 8.06 4.55
N GLY A 64 0.55 9.24 4.04
CA GLY A 64 -0.45 10.17 3.55
C GLY A 64 0.13 11.10 2.50
N ALA A 65 -0.70 12.00 2.00
CA ALA A 65 -0.27 13.07 1.14
C ALA A 65 -1.14 14.29 1.35
N GLY A 66 -0.51 15.47 1.36
CA GLY A 66 -1.26 16.73 1.39
C GLY A 66 -2.06 16.96 0.09
N PRO A 67 -3.07 17.85 0.14
CA PRO A 67 -3.88 18.22 -1.02
C PRO A 67 -3.01 18.88 -2.10
N ASN A 68 -3.40 18.71 -3.37
CA ASN A 68 -2.80 19.48 -4.46
C ASN A 68 -3.42 20.89 -4.48
N ARG A 69 -2.65 21.91 -4.09
CA ARG A 69 -3.09 23.31 -4.06
C ARG A 69 -2.82 24.07 -5.37
N SER A 70 -2.18 23.44 -6.36
CA SER A 70 -1.95 24.07 -7.66
C SER A 70 -3.26 24.18 -8.44
N THR A 71 -3.53 25.36 -8.99
CA THR A 71 -4.68 25.63 -9.87
C THR A 71 -4.40 25.28 -11.34
N THR A 72 -3.14 25.08 -11.71
CA THR A 72 -2.69 24.89 -13.10
C THR A 72 -2.03 23.54 -13.37
N MET A 73 -1.58 22.84 -12.32
CA MET A 73 -0.84 21.58 -12.46
C MET A 73 -1.51 20.44 -11.69
N ARG A 74 -1.66 19.29 -12.35
CA ARG A 74 -2.17 18.06 -11.72
C ARG A 74 -1.02 17.21 -11.19
N ARG A 75 -1.15 16.71 -9.96
CA ARG A 75 -0.28 15.64 -9.44
C ARG A 75 -0.75 14.28 -9.98
N ARG A 76 0.09 13.61 -10.76
CA ARG A 76 -0.15 12.25 -11.27
C ARG A 76 0.92 11.31 -10.73
N ALA A 77 0.52 10.11 -10.34
CA ALA A 77 1.42 9.04 -9.92
C ALA A 77 0.82 7.70 -10.34
N VAL A 78 1.68 6.69 -10.50
CA VAL A 78 1.29 5.30 -10.66
C VAL A 78 1.75 4.56 -9.42
N SER A 79 0.86 3.77 -8.82
CA SER A 79 1.20 2.90 -7.69
C SER A 79 1.12 1.46 -8.13
N VAL A 80 2.19 0.72 -7.88
CA VAL A 80 2.29 -0.72 -8.11
C VAL A 80 2.54 -1.39 -6.76
N ARG A 81 1.85 -2.50 -6.50
CA ARG A 81 2.04 -3.32 -5.30
C ARG A 81 2.69 -4.63 -5.70
N TYR A 82 3.73 -4.99 -4.97
CA TYR A 82 4.45 -6.25 -5.13
C TYR A 82 4.21 -7.13 -3.90
N CYS A 83 4.18 -8.43 -4.11
CA CYS A 83 4.20 -9.44 -3.06
C CYS A 83 5.30 -10.46 -3.40
N GLY A 84 5.88 -11.08 -2.38
CA GLY A 84 7.00 -12.00 -2.54
C GLY A 84 6.57 -13.45 -2.68
N ASP A 85 7.55 -14.34 -2.73
CA ASP A 85 7.31 -15.78 -2.80
C ASP A 85 6.58 -16.29 -1.54
N GLY A 86 5.72 -17.30 -1.73
CA GLY A 86 5.02 -17.99 -0.63
C GLY A 86 3.85 -17.22 -0.01
N VAL A 87 3.49 -16.05 -0.56
CA VAL A 87 2.31 -15.30 -0.12
C VAL A 87 1.01 -16.00 -0.53
N ARG A 88 -0.02 -15.80 0.29
CA ARG A 88 -1.36 -16.37 0.10
C ARG A 88 -2.39 -15.27 0.02
N TYR A 89 -3.47 -15.52 -0.70
CA TYR A 89 -4.63 -14.64 -0.73
C TYR A 89 -5.28 -14.56 0.64
N GLU A 90 -5.75 -13.36 0.97
CA GLU A 90 -6.57 -13.09 2.15
C GLU A 90 -7.72 -12.17 1.71
N ILE A 91 -8.93 -12.71 1.62
CA ILE A 91 -10.13 -11.98 1.22
C ILE A 91 -10.71 -11.30 2.47
N ARG A 92 -10.31 -10.05 2.68
CA ARG A 92 -10.74 -9.27 3.85
C ARG A 92 -12.12 -8.63 3.66
N PRO A 93 -12.96 -8.58 4.71
CA PRO A 93 -14.18 -7.78 4.70
C PRO A 93 -13.93 -6.33 4.30
N GLY A 94 -14.86 -5.76 3.52
CA GLY A 94 -14.80 -4.37 3.04
C GLY A 94 -13.68 -4.06 2.03
N ALA A 95 -12.77 -4.98 1.75
CA ALA A 95 -11.69 -4.76 0.80
C ALA A 95 -12.23 -4.74 -0.65
N PRO A 96 -11.87 -3.72 -1.47
CA PRO A 96 -12.25 -3.69 -2.87
C PRO A 96 -11.77 -4.93 -3.62
N THR A 97 -12.68 -5.60 -4.34
CA THR A 97 -12.37 -6.79 -5.12
C THR A 97 -11.92 -6.43 -6.54
N LYS A 98 -11.15 -7.32 -7.15
CA LYS A 98 -10.79 -7.30 -8.58
C LYS A 98 -11.46 -8.48 -9.26
N PRO A 99 -11.67 -8.46 -10.60
CA PRO A 99 -12.33 -9.55 -11.30
C PRO A 99 -11.73 -10.94 -11.01
N HIS A 100 -10.40 -11.06 -10.99
CA HIS A 100 -9.73 -12.33 -10.70
C HIS A 100 -9.92 -12.84 -9.26
N HIS A 101 -10.44 -12.02 -8.34
CA HIS A 101 -10.73 -12.48 -6.98
C HIS A 101 -11.96 -13.40 -6.93
N ALA A 102 -12.77 -13.48 -8.00
CA ALA A 102 -13.93 -14.38 -8.06
C ALA A 102 -13.53 -15.86 -8.01
N ASP A 103 -12.30 -16.18 -8.46
CA ASP A 103 -11.82 -17.54 -8.64
C ASP A 103 -10.80 -17.97 -7.55
N VAL A 104 -10.59 -17.14 -6.51
CA VAL A 104 -9.63 -17.41 -5.44
C VAL A 104 -10.29 -17.35 -4.06
N ARG A 105 -9.73 -18.06 -3.09
CA ARG A 105 -10.19 -18.12 -1.70
C ARG A 105 -9.07 -17.71 -0.75
N SER A 106 -9.43 -17.28 0.46
CA SER A 106 -8.43 -17.05 1.52
C SER A 106 -7.62 -18.33 1.76
N GLY A 107 -6.30 -18.19 1.85
CA GLY A 107 -5.36 -19.29 1.98
C GLY A 107 -4.82 -19.85 0.66
N ASP A 108 -5.43 -19.55 -0.49
CA ASP A 108 -4.90 -19.97 -1.79
C ASP A 108 -3.54 -19.31 -2.06
N PRO A 109 -2.60 -20.02 -2.70
CA PRO A 109 -1.31 -19.42 -3.06
C PRO A 109 -1.51 -18.32 -4.11
N VAL A 110 -0.74 -17.24 -3.99
CA VAL A 110 -0.62 -16.27 -5.10
C VAL A 110 0.31 -16.87 -6.14
N VAL A 111 -0.21 -17.05 -7.36
CA VAL A 111 0.50 -17.65 -8.50
C VAL A 111 0.50 -16.68 -9.68
N ASP A 112 1.30 -16.98 -10.71
CA ASP A 112 1.30 -16.19 -11.95
C ASP A 112 -0.10 -16.19 -12.58
N HIS A 113 -0.69 -15.00 -12.70
CA HIS A 113 -2.05 -14.81 -13.18
C HIS A 113 -2.18 -13.45 -13.90
N PRO A 114 -2.97 -13.29 -14.98
CA PRO A 114 -3.11 -11.99 -15.66
C PRO A 114 -3.51 -10.81 -14.76
N GLY A 115 -4.25 -11.07 -13.69
CA GLY A 115 -4.64 -10.09 -12.67
C GLY A 115 -3.62 -9.82 -11.56
N CYS A 116 -2.61 -10.70 -11.44
CA CYS A 116 -1.51 -10.65 -10.48
C CYS A 116 -0.27 -11.35 -11.08
N PRO A 117 0.35 -10.78 -12.12
CA PRO A 117 1.35 -11.50 -12.92
C PRO A 117 2.67 -11.65 -12.16
N LEU A 118 3.39 -12.72 -12.46
CA LEU A 118 4.78 -12.88 -12.06
C LEU A 118 5.65 -11.91 -12.86
N VAL A 119 6.25 -10.96 -12.15
CA VAL A 119 7.06 -9.88 -12.77
C VAL A 119 8.56 -10.12 -12.65
N TRP A 120 8.97 -11.04 -11.80
CA TRP A 120 10.36 -11.41 -11.60
C TRP A 120 10.43 -12.81 -11.02
N SER A 121 11.35 -13.62 -11.54
CA SER A 121 11.72 -14.91 -10.96
C SER A 121 13.23 -14.98 -10.83
N ARG A 122 13.71 -15.60 -9.75
CA ARG A 122 15.14 -15.86 -9.61
C ARG A 122 15.58 -16.85 -10.70
N PRO A 123 16.60 -16.52 -11.51
CA PRO A 123 17.13 -17.46 -12.48
C PRO A 123 17.66 -18.73 -11.79
N LEU A 124 17.41 -19.89 -12.38
CA LEU A 124 17.97 -21.16 -11.91
C LEU A 124 19.50 -21.05 -11.86
N GLY A 125 20.10 -21.33 -10.70
CA GLY A 125 21.56 -21.27 -10.48
C GLY A 125 22.12 -19.94 -9.92
N SER A 126 21.27 -18.99 -9.51
CA SER A 126 21.74 -17.75 -8.85
C SER A 126 21.94 -17.96 -7.34
N ASP A 127 23.16 -18.05 -6.85
CA ASP A 127 23.47 -18.16 -5.39
C ASP A 127 23.41 -16.82 -4.63
N ARG A 128 22.74 -15.82 -5.18
CA ARG A 128 22.49 -14.52 -4.54
C ARG A 128 20.99 -14.26 -4.42
#